data_AF-R7J666-F1
#
_entry.id   AF-R7J666-F1
#
_cell.length_a   1.000
_cell.length_b   1.000
_cell.length_c   1.000
_cell.angle_alpha   90.00
_cell.angle_beta   90.00
_cell.angle_gamma   90.00
#
_symmetry.space_group_name_H-M   'P 1'
#
loop_
_entity.id
_entity.type
_entity.pdbx_description
1 polymer ?
#
loop_
_entity_poly.entity_id
_entity_poly.type
_entity_poly.pdbx_seq_one_letter_code
_entity_poly.pdbx_strand_id
1 'polypeptide(L)' 'MYVKNEAGERLLVYVTTDGQVIPKNPEASTEGFDLSEVFYLGCSWHGSPKRMSKL' A
#
# COMPACT_ATOMS: atom_id res chain seq x y z
N MET A 1 -1.91 1.26 -5.96
CA MET A 1 -1.84 -0.01 -5.20
C MET A 1 -2.79 0.10 -4.02
N TYR A 2 -2.94 -0.93 -3.20
CA TYR A 2 -3.71 -0.82 -1.97
C TYR A 2 -3.06 -1.59 -0.82
N VAL A 3 -3.33 -1.16 0.40
CA VAL A 3 -2.98 -1.86 1.65
C VAL A 3 -4.25 -2.43 2.28
N LYS A 4 -4.09 -3.40 3.18
CA LYS A 4 -5.21 -4.00 3.92
C LYS A 4 -5.02 -3.83 5.41
N ASN A 5 -6.12 -3.77 6.14
CA ASN A 5 -6.12 -3.95 7.58
C ASN A 5 -6.56 -5.38 7.95
N GLU A 6 -6.57 -5.70 9.25
CA GLU A 6 -7.00 -7.01 9.75
C GLU A 6 -8.46 -7.34 9.43
N ALA A 7 -9.32 -6.32 9.30
CA ALA A 7 -10.72 -6.48 8.89
C ALA A 7 -10.89 -6.74 7.38
N GLY A 8 -9.81 -6.69 6.60
CA GLY A 8 -9.82 -6.89 5.15
C GLY A 8 -10.28 -5.67 4.34
N GLU A 9 -10.44 -4.52 5.00
CA GLU A 9 -10.70 -3.24 4.35
C GLU A 9 -9.49 -2.85 3.49
N ARG A 10 -9.74 -2.09 2.42
CA ARG A 10 -8.72 -1.75 1.42
C ARG A 10 -8.56 -0.26 1.35
N LEU A 11 -7.34 0.23 1.57
CA LEU A 11 -7.01 1.63 1.39
C LEU A 11 -6.15 1.80 0.15
N LEU A 12 -6.59 2.66 -0.78
CA LEU A 12 -5.82 2.99 -1.97
C LEU A 12 -4.61 3.85 -1.61
N VAL A 13 -3.44 3.44 -2.11
CA VAL A 13 -2.17 4.09 -1.84
C VAL A 13 -1.31 4.26 -3.10
N TYR A 14 -0.43 5.25 -3.05
CA TYR A 14 0.74 5.37 -3.89
C TYR A 14 1.96 4.82 -3.15
N VAL A 15 2.87 4.19 -3.89
CA VAL A 15 4.19 3.81 -3.39
C VAL A 15 5.21 4.70 -4.10
N THR A 16 5.98 5.46 -3.35
CA THR A 16 7.03 6.34 -3.87
C THR A 16 8.25 5.52 -4.29
N THR A 17 9.14 6.14 -5.06
CA THR A 17 10.44 5.56 -5.44
C THR A 17 11.30 5.19 -4.24
N ASP A 18 11.08 5.80 -3.08
CA ASP A 18 11.80 5.53 -1.83
C ASP A 18 11.15 4.39 -1.03
N GLY A 19 10.06 3.80 -1.55
CA GLY A 19 9.28 2.77 -0.89
C GLY A 19 8.34 3.29 0.19
N GLN A 20 8.07 4.61 0.26
CA GLN A 20 7.06 5.16 1.17
C GLN A 20 5.65 4.92 0.63
N VAL A 21 4.73 4.59 1.52
CA VAL A 21 3.31 4.38 1.20
C VAL A 21 2.53 5.62 1.60
N ILE A 22 1.85 6.24 0.63
CA ILE A 22 1.08 7.47 0.82
C ILE A 22 -0.38 7.20 0.43
N PRO A 23 -1.38 7.55 1.27
CA PRO A 23 -2.78 7.37 0.91
C PRO A 23 -3.14 8.21 -0.31
N LYS A 24 -3.93 7.63 -1.23
CA LYS A 24 -4.36 8.33 -2.45
C LYS A 24 -5.32 9.47 -2.13
N ASN A 25 -6.17 9.28 -1.11
CA ASN A 25 -6.98 10.35 -0.55
C ASN A 25 -6.22 10.98 0.63
N PRO A 26 -5.85 12.26 0.59
CA PRO A 26 -5.13 12.90 1.70
C PRO A 26 -5.94 13.00 2.99
N GLU A 27 -7.27 12.93 2.93
CA GLU A 27 -8.14 12.90 4.11
C GLU A 27 -8.27 11.50 4.73
N ALA A 28 -7.79 10.46 4.04
CA ALA A 28 -7.88 9.10 4.54
C ALA A 28 -6.74 8.78 5.52
N SER A 29 -7.09 8.24 6.68
CA SER A 29 -6.12 7.74 7.64
C SER A 29 -5.52 6.41 7.18
N THR A 30 -4.22 6.24 7.45
CA THR A 30 -3.51 4.95 7.29
C THR A 30 -3.46 4.15 8.59
N GLU A 31 -4.06 4.68 9.67
CA GLU A 31 -4.10 4.02 10.97
C GLU A 31 -4.84 2.67 10.88
N GLY A 32 -4.24 1.63 11.45
CA GLY A 32 -4.77 0.27 11.42
C GLY A 32 -4.51 -0.50 10.11
N PHE A 33 -3.92 0.11 9.08
CA PHE A 33 -3.53 -0.60 7.85
C PHE A 33 -2.10 -1.13 7.94
N ASP A 34 -1.87 -2.31 7.35
CA ASP A 34 -0.53 -2.84 7.18
C ASP A 34 0.16 -2.18 5.99
N LEU A 35 1.12 -1.29 6.28
CA LEU A 35 1.91 -0.60 5.27
C LEU A 35 3.17 -1.39 4.84
N SER A 36 3.42 -2.55 5.45
CA SER A 36 4.56 -3.40 5.11
C SER A 36 4.34 -4.21 3.83
N GLU A 37 3.07 -4.41 3.47
CA GLU A 37 2.63 -5.17 2.30
C GLU A 37 1.64 -4.37 1.46
N VAL A 38 1.91 -4.29 0.15
CA VAL A 38 1.04 -3.63 -0.83
C VAL A 38 0.58 -4.62 -1.88
N PHE A 39 -0.68 -4.43 -2.30
CA PHE A 39 -1.36 -5.27 -3.27
C PHE A 39 -1.52 -4.52 -4.59
N TYR A 40 -1.28 -5.22 -5.71
CA TYR A 40 -1.52 -4.66 -7.04
C TYR A 40 -3.01 -4.69 -7.39
N LEU A 41 -3.48 -3.70 -8.13
CA LEU A 41 -4.88 -3.63 -8.54
C LEU A 41 -5.12 -4.64 -9.67
N GLY A 42 -6.04 -5.59 -9.45
CA GLY A 42 -6.43 -6.56 -10.48
C GLY A 42 -5.43 -7.69 -10.74
N CYS A 43 -4.40 -7.85 -9.91
CA CYS A 43 -3.48 -9.00 -9.98
C CYS A 43 -3.38 -9.69 -8.62
N SER A 44 -2.97 -10.96 -8.61
CA SER A 44 -2.71 -11.71 -7.37
C SER A 44 -1.37 -11.35 -6.71
N TRP A 45 -0.64 -10.36 -7.26
CA TRP A 45 0.66 -9.98 -6.76
C TRP A 45 0.54 -9.02 -5.57
N HIS A 46 1.29 -9.34 -4.53
CA HIS A 46 1.51 -8.49 -3.37
C HIS A 46 2.97 -8.60 -2.93
N GLY A 47 3.46 -7.58 -2.22
CA GLY A 47 4.82 -7.58 -1.73
C GLY A 47 5.19 -6.32 -0.98
N SER A 48 6.44 -6.26 -0.52
CA SER A 48 6.90 -5.13 0.28
C SER A 48 7.21 -3.89 -0.58
N PRO A 49 6.76 -2.69 -0.19
CA PRO A 49 7.08 -1.42 -0.86
C PRO A 49 8.59 -1.19 -1.04
N LYS A 50 9.41 -1.58 -0.06
CA LYS A 50 10.88 -1.42 -0.09
C LYS A 50 11.58 -2.30 -1.12
N ARG A 51 10.91 -3.34 -1.62
CA ARG A 51 11.43 -4.16 -2.72
C ARG A 51 11.07 -3.58 -4.08
N MET A 52 10.13 -2.63 -4.14
CA MET A 52 9.71 -1.95 -5.35
C MET A 52 10.58 -0.72 -5.67
N SER A 53 11.29 -0.17 -4.68
CA SER A 53 12.20 0.99 -4.80
C SER A 53 13.55 0.69 -5.47
N LYS A 54 13.71 -0.45 -6.13
CA LYS A 54 14.94 -0.83 -6.85
C LYS A 54 14.63 -1.09 -8.32
N LEU A 55 14.61 -0.01 -9.09
CA LEU A 55 14.81 0.01 -10.54
C LEU A 55 15.55 1.29 -10.91
#